data_AF-A0A661YZ78-F1
#
_entry.id   AF-A0A661YZ78-F1
#
_cell.length_a   1.000
_cell.length_b   1.000
_cell.length_c   1.000
_cell.angle_alpha   90.00
_cell.angle_beta   90.00
_cell.angle_gamma   90.00
#
_symmetry.space_group_name_H-M   'P 1'
#
loop_
_entity.id
_entity.type
_entity.pdbx_description
1 polymer ?
#
loop_
_entity_poly.entity_id
_entity_poly.type
_entity_poly.pdbx_seq_one_letter_code
_entity_poly.pdbx_strand_id
1 'polypeptide(L)'
;DSKSRNLNKSLTYTLKALDAFSSKSVANIQETGYGKKQETNDLSELMKNSLDEQINNFSNQITNYFSDIIRKGREITVRVTITKGVTMSMEDDCLDEGETYSDWLIDYMKTHTQKGAYKLQKNTESEMFFKNVRIKTLNENGTQYGAYDFARELRKAFRKGCGVKASNKTQGLGDVHIMLKGM
;
A
#
# COMPACT_ATOMS: atom_id res chain seq x y z
N ASP A 1 43.87 37.99 6.62
CA ASP A 1 42.46 38.18 6.97
C ASP A 1 41.86 36.85 7.41
N SER A 2 41.59 36.68 8.71
CA SER A 2 41.04 35.45 9.30
C SER A 2 39.57 35.22 8.93
N LYS A 3 38.91 36.18 8.26
CA LYS A 3 37.54 36.05 7.76
C LYS A 3 37.42 35.26 6.45
N SER A 4 38.52 35.00 5.76
CA SER A 4 38.54 34.31 4.45
C SER A 4 38.45 32.77 4.52
N ARG A 5 38.39 32.17 5.72
CA ARG A 5 38.37 30.70 5.90
C ARG A 5 37.02 30.13 6.33
N ASN A 6 35.97 30.95 6.49
CA ASN A 6 34.63 30.43 6.70
C ASN A 6 34.04 30.02 5.34
N LEU A 7 34.23 28.76 4.97
CA LEU A 7 33.37 28.13 3.98
C LEU A 7 31.94 28.19 4.54
N ASN A 8 31.06 28.98 3.94
CA ASN A 8 29.62 28.93 4.22
C ASN A 8 29.13 27.51 3.93
N LYS A 9 29.09 26.67 4.96
CA LYS A 9 28.61 25.30 4.85
C LYS A 9 27.10 25.33 5.00
N SER A 10 26.43 24.50 4.23
CA SER A 10 24.98 24.36 4.33
C SER A 10 24.61 22.90 4.29
N LEU A 11 23.59 22.55 5.05
CA LEU A 11 23.08 21.19 5.17
C LEU A 11 21.88 21.00 4.23
N THR A 12 21.93 19.91 3.47
CA THR A 12 20.81 19.43 2.64
C THR A 12 20.64 17.95 2.94
N TYR A 13 19.44 17.52 3.30
CA TYR A 13 19.14 16.13 3.56
C TYR A 13 17.70 15.78 3.24
N THR A 14 17.45 14.47 3.14
CA THR A 14 16.13 13.89 3.01
C THR A 14 15.94 12.86 4.11
N LEU A 15 14.85 12.97 4.88
CA LEU A 15 14.46 11.96 5.87
C LEU A 15 13.15 11.33 5.42
N LYS A 16 13.10 10.00 5.31
CA LYS A 16 11.91 9.24 4.90
C LYS A 16 11.60 8.14 5.89
N ALA A 17 10.32 8.03 6.26
CA ALA A 17 9.79 6.84 6.93
C ALA A 17 9.07 5.99 5.89
N LEU A 18 9.40 4.71 5.84
CA LEU A 18 8.73 3.72 4.98
C LEU A 18 7.90 2.78 5.86
N ASP A 19 6.64 2.56 5.49
CA ASP A 19 5.86 1.49 6.10
C ASP A 19 6.35 0.14 5.60
N ALA A 20 6.82 -0.72 6.51
CA ALA A 20 7.35 -2.04 6.18
C ALA A 20 6.30 -2.96 5.52
N PHE A 21 5.01 -2.69 5.71
CA PHE A 21 3.93 -3.51 5.16
C PHE A 21 3.67 -3.23 3.67
N SER A 22 3.61 -1.96 3.29
CA SER A 22 3.29 -1.51 1.92
C SER A 22 4.49 -0.97 1.13
N SER A 23 5.65 -0.81 1.77
CA SER A 23 6.84 -0.12 1.24
C SER A 23 6.59 1.33 0.82
N LYS A 24 5.45 1.92 1.22
CA LYS A 24 5.12 3.31 0.90
C LYS A 24 5.82 4.28 1.85
N SER A 25 6.20 5.43 1.31
CA SER A 25 6.66 6.56 2.11
C SER A 25 5.49 7.12 2.92
N VAL A 26 5.62 7.15 4.24
CA VAL A 26 4.57 7.61 5.17
C VAL A 26 4.88 8.96 5.81
N ALA A 27 6.17 9.31 5.85
CA ALA A 27 6.63 10.65 6.22
C ALA A 27 7.86 11.00 5.38
N ASN A 28 7.96 12.28 5.01
CA ASN A 28 9.09 12.80 4.24
C ASN A 28 9.42 14.22 4.68
N ILE A 29 10.69 14.47 4.98
CA ILE A 29 11.27 15.82 5.11
C ILE A 29 12.33 15.97 4.03
N GLN A 30 12.30 17.12 3.37
CA GLN A 30 13.35 17.57 2.48
C GLN A 30 13.84 18.92 3.01
N GLU A 31 15.07 18.96 3.51
CA GLU A 31 15.72 20.20 3.92
C GLU A 31 16.80 20.56 2.88
N THR A 32 16.89 21.84 2.53
CA THR A 32 17.79 22.30 1.46
C THR A 32 18.49 23.58 1.85
N GLY A 33 19.80 23.50 2.06
CA GLY A 33 20.62 24.67 2.35
C GLY A 33 20.38 25.27 3.74
N TYR A 34 20.04 24.45 4.72
CA TYR A 34 19.96 24.86 6.12
C TYR A 34 21.33 25.39 6.60
N GLY A 35 21.33 26.45 7.39
CA GLY A 35 22.58 27.07 7.88
C GLY A 35 23.28 28.03 6.91
N LYS A 36 22.78 28.27 5.69
CA LYS A 36 23.39 29.17 4.68
C LYS A 36 23.72 30.60 5.16
N LYS A 37 23.11 31.04 6.27
CA LYS A 37 23.28 32.38 6.86
C LYS A 37 23.80 32.35 8.30
N GLN A 38 24.16 31.18 8.84
CA GLN A 38 24.64 31.06 10.21
C GLN A 38 26.15 31.30 10.27
N GLU A 39 26.61 31.91 11.37
CA GLU A 39 28.05 32.11 11.62
C GLU A 39 28.76 30.81 12.02
N THR A 40 28.00 29.86 12.60
CA THR A 40 28.45 28.52 12.94
C THR A 40 28.27 27.58 11.75
N ASN A 41 29.33 26.84 11.43
CA ASN A 41 29.42 25.98 10.25
C ASN A 41 29.73 24.52 10.64
N ASP A 42 29.49 24.14 11.90
CA ASP A 42 29.66 22.77 12.34
C ASP A 42 28.50 21.90 11.85
N LEU A 43 28.82 20.79 11.18
CA LEU A 43 27.82 19.92 10.57
C LEU A 43 26.90 19.28 11.63
N SER A 44 27.45 18.94 12.79
CA SER A 44 26.70 18.26 13.86
C SER A 44 25.70 19.23 14.48
N GLU A 45 26.11 20.48 14.71
CA GLU A 45 25.22 21.54 15.19
C GLU A 45 24.12 21.88 14.18
N LEU A 46 24.46 22.05 12.89
CA LEU A 46 23.48 22.31 11.82
C LEU A 46 22.47 21.16 11.69
N MET A 47 22.92 19.91 11.80
CA MET A 47 22.06 18.74 11.74
C MET A 47 21.14 18.66 12.96
N LYS A 48 21.67 18.88 14.16
CA LYS A 48 20.88 18.88 15.40
C LYS A 48 19.79 19.95 15.34
N ASN A 49 20.14 21.19 15.04
CA ASN A 49 19.19 22.30 15.00
C ASN A 49 18.11 22.08 13.93
N SER A 50 18.49 21.65 12.72
CA SER A 50 17.52 21.35 11.67
C SER A 50 16.60 20.18 12.04
N LEU A 51 17.13 19.12 12.64
CA LEU A 51 16.31 18.00 13.08
C LEU A 51 15.36 18.41 14.22
N ASP A 52 15.82 19.19 15.20
CA ASP A 52 14.98 19.68 16.29
C ASP A 52 13.79 20.50 15.75
N GLU A 53 14.00 21.30 14.70
CA GLU A 53 12.93 22.05 14.02
C GLU A 53 11.95 21.13 13.26
N GLN A 54 12.44 20.05 12.64
CA GLN A 54 11.66 19.22 11.72
C GLN A 54 11.05 17.95 12.36
N ILE A 55 11.60 17.46 13.47
CA ILE A 55 11.24 16.14 14.04
C ILE A 55 9.78 16.07 14.51
N ASN A 56 9.22 17.18 14.99
CA ASN A 56 7.81 17.25 15.36
C ASN A 56 6.89 17.11 14.14
N ASN A 57 7.24 17.78 13.02
CA ASN A 57 6.52 17.61 11.76
C ASN A 57 6.63 16.17 11.24
N PHE A 58 7.83 15.57 11.31
CA PHE A 58 8.04 14.17 10.94
C PHE A 58 7.15 13.21 11.74
N SER A 59 7.16 13.38 13.06
CA SER A 59 6.39 12.55 14.00
C SER A 59 4.89 12.71 13.80
N ASN A 60 4.43 13.91 13.48
CA ASN A 60 3.03 14.17 13.15
C ASN A 60 2.61 13.46 11.85
N GLN A 61 3.46 13.46 10.81
CA GLN A 61 3.18 12.70 9.58
C GLN A 61 3.02 11.20 9.86
N ILE A 62 3.91 10.62 10.66
CA ILE A 62 3.83 9.21 11.07
C ILE A 62 2.56 8.93 11.88
N THR A 63 2.24 9.79 12.85
CA THR A 63 1.06 9.65 13.71
C THR A 63 -0.24 9.75 12.90
N ASN A 64 -0.31 10.69 11.96
CA ASN A 64 -1.44 10.85 11.06
C ASN A 64 -1.62 9.61 10.18
N TYR A 65 -0.52 9.04 9.67
CA TYR A 65 -0.57 7.81 8.89
C TYR A 65 -1.17 6.64 9.66
N PHE A 66 -0.72 6.38 10.89
CA PHE A 66 -1.27 5.29 11.72
C PHE A 66 -2.72 5.56 12.16
N SER A 67 -3.05 6.81 12.47
CA SER A 67 -4.44 7.21 12.77
C SER A 67 -5.37 6.93 11.59
N ASP A 68 -4.91 7.20 10.36
CA ASP A 68 -5.65 6.89 9.15
C ASP A 68 -5.78 5.37 8.92
N ILE A 69 -4.77 4.56 9.25
CA ILE A 69 -4.90 3.09 9.22
C ILE A 69 -5.97 2.60 10.19
N ILE A 70 -5.98 3.12 11.43
CA ILE A 70 -6.95 2.71 12.44
C ILE A 70 -8.37 3.07 11.98
N ARG A 71 -8.55 4.27 11.42
CA ARG A 71 -9.86 4.79 11.02
C ARG A 71 -10.38 4.24 9.70
N LYS A 72 -9.51 4.08 8.70
CA LYS A 72 -9.89 3.72 7.31
C LYS A 72 -9.51 2.29 6.94
N GLY A 73 -8.79 1.58 7.81
CA GLY A 73 -8.21 0.30 7.50
C GLY A 73 -6.82 0.40 6.87
N ARG A 74 -6.11 -0.73 6.88
CA ARG A 74 -4.79 -0.87 6.27
C ARG A 74 -4.94 -1.01 4.76
N GLU A 75 -3.95 -0.49 4.05
CA GLU A 75 -3.95 -0.54 2.59
C GLU A 75 -3.20 -1.78 2.07
N ILE A 76 -3.79 -2.46 1.08
CA ILE A 76 -3.19 -3.57 0.33
C ILE A 76 -3.30 -3.32 -1.18
N THR A 77 -2.59 -4.13 -1.95
CA THR A 77 -2.85 -4.35 -3.37
C THR A 77 -3.55 -5.70 -3.56
N VAL A 78 -4.42 -5.77 -4.58
CA VAL A 78 -5.10 -7.03 -4.94
C VAL A 78 -4.91 -7.27 -6.42
N ARG A 79 -4.34 -8.41 -6.76
CA ARG A 79 -4.16 -8.90 -8.12
C ARG A 79 -4.89 -10.22 -8.29
N VAL A 80 -5.72 -10.32 -9.32
CA VAL A 80 -6.32 -11.57 -9.75
C VAL A 80 -5.86 -11.84 -11.18
N THR A 81 -5.29 -13.02 -11.42
CA THR A 81 -4.76 -13.42 -12.73
C THR A 81 -5.31 -14.76 -13.16
N ILE A 82 -5.41 -14.98 -14.46
CA ILE A 82 -5.71 -16.30 -15.02
C ILE A 82 -4.41 -17.07 -15.24
N THR A 83 -4.45 -18.38 -14.99
CA THR A 83 -3.31 -19.27 -15.23
C THR A 83 -2.95 -19.28 -16.71
N LYS A 84 -1.66 -19.25 -17.06
CA LYS A 84 -1.24 -19.33 -18.46
C LYS A 84 -1.66 -20.69 -19.05
N GLY A 85 -2.20 -20.66 -20.27
CA GLY A 85 -2.53 -21.87 -21.03
C GLY A 85 -3.89 -22.50 -20.70
N VAL A 86 -4.74 -21.85 -19.90
CA VAL A 86 -6.15 -22.22 -19.80
C VAL A 86 -6.99 -21.31 -20.69
N THR A 87 -8.02 -21.88 -21.32
CA THR A 87 -9.03 -21.12 -22.08
C THR A 87 -10.03 -20.53 -21.10
N MET A 88 -9.70 -19.39 -20.52
CA MET A 88 -10.52 -18.63 -19.58
C MET A 88 -10.21 -17.15 -19.73
N SER A 89 -11.23 -16.31 -19.64
CA SER A 89 -11.15 -14.85 -19.63
C SER A 89 -11.80 -14.27 -18.38
N MET A 90 -11.38 -13.07 -17.97
CA MET A 90 -12.06 -12.28 -16.94
C MET A 90 -13.44 -11.78 -17.42
N GLU A 91 -13.71 -11.87 -18.71
CA GLU A 91 -14.99 -11.56 -19.37
C GLU A 91 -15.90 -12.78 -19.49
N ASP A 92 -15.42 -13.97 -19.13
CA ASP A 92 -16.28 -15.16 -19.08
C ASP A 92 -17.27 -15.04 -17.92
N ASP A 93 -18.42 -15.68 -18.07
CA ASP A 93 -19.47 -15.68 -17.05
C ASP A 93 -19.01 -16.38 -15.75
N CYS A 94 -19.26 -15.72 -14.62
CA CYS A 94 -19.15 -16.26 -13.28
C CYS A 94 -20.45 -17.01 -12.96
N LEU A 95 -20.46 -18.34 -13.15
CA LEU A 95 -21.67 -19.19 -13.19
C LEU A 95 -22.58 -18.82 -14.39
N ASP A 96 -23.79 -19.39 -14.44
CA ASP A 96 -24.73 -19.23 -15.55
C ASP A 96 -25.55 -17.91 -15.49
N GLU A 97 -25.17 -16.96 -14.63
CA GLU A 97 -25.98 -15.76 -14.33
C GLU A 97 -25.35 -14.45 -14.84
N GLY A 98 -25.03 -14.33 -16.13
CA GLY A 98 -24.85 -13.04 -16.85
C GLY A 98 -23.87 -11.99 -16.30
N GLU A 99 -23.17 -12.26 -15.20
CA GLU A 99 -22.12 -11.45 -14.60
C GLU A 99 -20.78 -12.07 -14.93
N THR A 100 -19.84 -11.26 -15.44
CA THR A 100 -18.49 -11.76 -15.73
C THR A 100 -17.69 -11.95 -14.44
N TYR A 101 -16.59 -12.71 -14.50
CA TYR A 101 -15.62 -12.76 -13.39
C TYR A 101 -15.14 -11.36 -12.96
N SER A 102 -15.04 -10.42 -13.91
CA SER A 102 -14.67 -9.04 -13.64
C SER A 102 -15.72 -8.29 -12.84
N ASP A 103 -16.98 -8.38 -13.24
CA ASP A 103 -18.10 -7.70 -12.58
C ASP A 103 -18.28 -8.23 -11.17
N TRP A 104 -18.27 -9.56 -11.02
CA TRP A 104 -18.36 -10.22 -9.73
C TRP A 104 -17.23 -9.79 -8.79
N LEU A 105 -15.98 -9.69 -9.30
CA LEU A 105 -14.84 -9.24 -8.50
C LEU A 105 -14.98 -7.78 -8.09
N ILE A 106 -15.47 -6.91 -8.97
CA ILE A 106 -15.74 -5.50 -8.62
C ILE A 106 -16.74 -5.42 -7.47
N ASP A 107 -17.82 -6.20 -7.51
CA ASP A 107 -18.84 -6.20 -6.47
C ASP A 107 -18.37 -6.83 -5.16
N TYR A 108 -17.54 -7.86 -5.25
CA TYR A 108 -16.81 -8.38 -4.10
C TYR A 108 -15.97 -7.27 -3.44
N MET A 109 -15.21 -6.51 -4.23
CA MET A 109 -14.38 -5.42 -3.70
C MET A 109 -15.22 -4.30 -3.06
N LYS A 110 -16.38 -3.95 -3.61
CA LYS A 110 -17.29 -2.96 -2.99
C LYS A 110 -17.75 -3.37 -1.60
N THR A 111 -18.08 -4.65 -1.43
CA THR A 111 -18.70 -5.19 -0.21
C THR A 111 -17.68 -5.63 0.85
N HIS A 112 -16.47 -6.02 0.44
CA HIS A 112 -15.44 -6.57 1.32
C HIS A 112 -14.29 -5.61 1.61
N THR A 113 -14.39 -4.34 1.19
CA THR A 113 -13.43 -3.28 1.54
C THR A 113 -14.08 -2.21 2.38
N GLN A 114 -13.26 -1.46 3.12
CA GLN A 114 -13.73 -0.41 4.02
C GLN A 114 -14.45 0.70 3.24
N LYS A 115 -15.79 0.74 3.33
CA LYS A 115 -16.65 1.66 2.58
C LYS A 115 -16.45 1.61 1.06
N GLY A 116 -16.12 0.43 0.52
CA GLY A 116 -15.85 0.28 -0.92
C GLY A 116 -14.56 0.96 -1.39
N ALA A 117 -13.61 1.23 -0.48
CA ALA A 117 -12.37 1.93 -0.83
C ALA A 117 -11.38 1.01 -1.56
N TYR A 118 -11.36 1.14 -2.89
CA TYR A 118 -10.37 0.57 -3.80
C TYR A 118 -10.22 1.44 -5.06
N LYS A 119 -9.15 1.20 -5.83
CA LYS A 119 -8.97 1.77 -7.17
C LYS A 119 -8.62 0.67 -8.15
N LEU A 120 -9.46 0.47 -9.16
CA LEU A 120 -9.15 -0.40 -10.29
C LEU A 120 -8.05 0.26 -11.14
N GLN A 121 -6.94 -0.43 -11.32
CA GLN A 121 -5.80 0.05 -12.11
C GLN A 121 -5.66 -0.70 -13.43
N LYS A 122 -5.92 -2.01 -13.46
CA LYS A 122 -5.94 -2.80 -14.69
C LYS A 122 -7.18 -3.67 -14.72
N ASN A 123 -7.79 -3.75 -15.89
CA ASN A 123 -8.84 -4.68 -16.22
C ASN A 123 -8.57 -5.21 -17.63
N THR A 124 -8.12 -6.45 -17.74
CA THR A 124 -7.86 -7.14 -19.00
C THR A 124 -8.44 -8.54 -18.92
N GLU A 125 -8.56 -9.20 -20.07
CA GLU A 125 -8.99 -10.60 -20.16
C GLU A 125 -8.24 -11.55 -19.22
N SER A 126 -7.00 -11.25 -18.81
CA SER A 126 -6.16 -12.15 -18.01
C SER A 126 -5.73 -11.61 -16.64
N GLU A 127 -5.93 -10.32 -16.37
CA GLU A 127 -5.52 -9.66 -15.13
C GLU A 127 -6.49 -8.56 -14.71
N MET A 128 -6.94 -8.65 -13.45
CA MET A 128 -7.48 -7.51 -12.73
C MET A 128 -6.54 -7.09 -11.61
N PHE A 129 -6.27 -5.79 -11.52
CA PHE A 129 -5.37 -5.25 -10.51
C PHE A 129 -5.95 -4.02 -9.85
N PHE A 130 -6.01 -4.07 -8.52
CA PHE A 130 -6.54 -3.04 -7.65
C PHE A 130 -5.43 -2.48 -6.75
N LYS A 131 -5.42 -1.16 -6.61
CA LYS A 131 -4.59 -0.43 -5.66
C LYS A 131 -5.44 0.28 -4.62
N ASN A 132 -4.79 0.72 -3.56
CA ASN A 132 -5.39 1.49 -2.49
C ASN A 132 -6.59 0.79 -1.85
N VAL A 133 -6.57 -0.54 -1.82
CA VAL A 133 -7.64 -1.38 -1.28
C VAL A 133 -7.54 -1.30 0.24
N ARG A 134 -8.61 -0.86 0.91
CA ARG A 134 -8.63 -0.73 2.37
C ARG A 134 -9.34 -1.92 3.03
N ILE A 135 -8.62 -2.61 3.90
CA ILE A 135 -9.12 -3.75 4.66
C ILE A 135 -9.10 -3.47 6.17
N LYS A 136 -9.94 -4.18 6.94
CA LYS A 136 -9.87 -4.19 8.40
C LYS A 136 -8.47 -4.62 8.87
N THR A 137 -8.06 -4.18 10.05
CA THR A 137 -6.74 -4.52 10.63
C THR A 137 -6.79 -5.73 11.55
N LEU A 138 -7.97 -6.08 12.05
CA LEU A 138 -8.20 -7.16 12.98
C LEU A 138 -9.36 -8.05 12.51
N ASN A 139 -9.26 -9.32 12.85
CA ASN A 139 -10.36 -10.28 12.83
C ASN A 139 -11.33 -10.01 13.99
N GLU A 140 -12.51 -10.62 13.92
CA GLU A 140 -13.54 -10.53 14.98
C GLU A 140 -13.03 -11.07 16.31
N ASN A 141 -12.14 -12.07 16.28
CA ASN A 141 -11.50 -12.63 17.47
C ASN A 141 -10.30 -11.81 17.98
N GLY A 142 -10.05 -10.61 17.43
CA GLY A 142 -8.95 -9.73 17.81
C GLY A 142 -7.58 -10.10 17.25
N THR A 143 -7.46 -11.17 16.45
CA THR A 143 -6.20 -11.50 15.78
C THR A 143 -5.93 -10.57 14.60
N GLN A 144 -4.67 -10.43 14.19
CA GLN A 144 -4.33 -9.57 13.04
C GLN A 144 -5.00 -10.09 11.76
N TYR A 145 -5.51 -9.16 10.96
CA TYR A 145 -6.04 -9.44 9.62
C TYR A 145 -5.12 -8.81 8.57
N GLY A 146 -4.53 -9.66 7.73
CA GLY A 146 -3.57 -9.25 6.71
C GLY A 146 -4.04 -9.50 5.28
N ALA A 147 -3.15 -9.19 4.33
CA ALA A 147 -3.36 -9.52 2.91
C ALA A 147 -3.61 -11.01 2.72
N TYR A 148 -2.89 -11.88 3.45
CA TYR A 148 -3.05 -13.32 3.33
C TYR A 148 -4.46 -13.80 3.73
N ASP A 149 -5.03 -13.22 4.79
CA ASP A 149 -6.40 -13.53 5.23
C ASP A 149 -7.42 -13.09 4.18
N PHE A 150 -7.29 -11.86 3.67
CA PHE A 150 -8.12 -11.37 2.57
C PHE A 150 -8.02 -12.25 1.33
N ALA A 151 -6.81 -12.67 0.97
CA ALA A 151 -6.58 -13.59 -0.14
C ALA A 151 -7.24 -14.96 0.10
N ARG A 152 -7.17 -15.48 1.32
CA ARG A 152 -7.80 -16.75 1.70
C ARG A 152 -9.31 -16.66 1.59
N GLU A 153 -9.91 -15.55 2.01
CA GLU A 153 -11.35 -15.28 1.89
C GLU A 153 -11.76 -15.15 0.42
N LEU A 154 -11.06 -14.30 -0.36
CA LEU A 154 -11.32 -14.10 -1.78
C LEU A 154 -11.22 -15.41 -2.59
N ARG A 155 -10.21 -16.25 -2.29
CA ARG A 155 -10.08 -17.58 -2.92
C ARG A 155 -11.28 -18.48 -2.64
N LYS A 156 -11.80 -18.47 -1.42
CA LYS A 156 -12.99 -19.24 -1.05
C LYS A 156 -14.23 -18.66 -1.72
N ALA A 157 -14.31 -17.32 -1.80
CA ALA A 157 -15.41 -16.61 -2.43
C ALA A 157 -15.49 -16.94 -3.93
N PHE A 158 -14.38 -16.94 -4.68
CA PHE A 158 -14.37 -17.39 -6.07
C PHE A 158 -14.88 -18.82 -6.26
N ARG A 159 -14.46 -19.75 -5.37
CA ARG A 159 -14.92 -21.14 -5.43
C ARG A 159 -16.43 -21.27 -5.19
N LYS A 160 -16.97 -20.48 -4.26
CA LYS A 160 -18.40 -20.53 -3.89
C LYS A 160 -19.27 -19.74 -4.86
N GLY A 161 -18.80 -18.58 -5.29
CA GLY A 161 -19.55 -17.59 -6.09
C GLY A 161 -19.44 -17.81 -7.59
N CYS A 162 -18.29 -18.30 -8.09
CA CYS A 162 -18.09 -18.52 -9.53
C CYS A 162 -17.79 -19.98 -9.90
N GLY A 163 -17.81 -20.91 -8.94
CA GLY A 163 -17.46 -22.33 -9.19
C GLY A 163 -15.99 -22.58 -9.59
N VAL A 164 -15.15 -21.54 -9.65
CA VAL A 164 -13.79 -21.63 -10.19
C VAL A 164 -12.76 -22.05 -9.14
N LYS A 165 -11.80 -22.89 -9.55
CA LYS A 165 -10.64 -23.21 -8.71
C LYS A 165 -9.65 -22.06 -8.75
N ALA A 166 -9.26 -21.59 -7.56
CA ALA A 166 -8.28 -20.53 -7.39
C ALA A 166 -7.15 -20.96 -6.44
N SER A 167 -5.95 -20.45 -6.70
CA SER A 167 -4.77 -20.58 -5.84
C SER A 167 -4.38 -19.25 -5.24
N ASN A 168 -4.03 -19.26 -3.95
CA ASN A 168 -3.45 -18.12 -3.29
C ASN A 168 -1.93 -18.09 -3.57
N LYS A 169 -1.47 -17.03 -4.24
CA LYS A 169 -0.07 -16.75 -4.58
C LYS A 169 0.47 -15.51 -3.85
N THR A 170 -0.30 -14.97 -2.91
CA THR A 170 0.08 -13.83 -2.05
C THR A 170 1.45 -14.05 -1.44
N GLN A 171 2.33 -13.07 -1.60
CA GLN A 171 3.67 -13.02 -1.01
C GLN A 171 3.85 -11.70 -0.27
N GLY A 172 4.64 -11.72 0.81
CA GLY A 172 4.84 -10.55 1.65
C GLY A 172 3.59 -10.16 2.43
N LEU A 173 3.58 -8.92 2.93
CA LEU A 173 2.59 -8.47 3.90
C LEU A 173 1.39 -7.78 3.25
N GLY A 174 1.61 -7.01 2.17
CA GLY A 174 0.59 -6.11 1.60
C GLY A 174 0.12 -6.42 0.18
N ASP A 175 0.54 -7.53 -0.43
CA ASP A 175 0.20 -7.88 -1.82
C ASP A 175 -0.61 -9.17 -1.91
N VAL A 176 -1.90 -9.04 -2.24
CA VAL A 176 -2.78 -10.17 -2.52
C VAL A 176 -2.63 -10.59 -3.96
N HIS A 177 -2.33 -11.88 -4.18
CA HIS A 177 -2.32 -12.47 -5.52
C HIS A 177 -3.17 -13.74 -5.56
N ILE A 178 -4.25 -13.70 -6.32
CA ILE A 178 -5.10 -14.85 -6.62
C ILE A 178 -4.88 -15.28 -8.07
N MET A 179 -4.76 -16.58 -8.28
CA MET A 179 -4.60 -17.18 -9.61
C MET A 179 -5.75 -18.15 -9.88
N LEU A 180 -6.59 -17.83 -10.88
CA LEU A 180 -7.68 -18.67 -11.37
C LEU A 180 -7.12 -19.77 -12.26
N LYS A 181 -7.59 -21.01 -12.10
CA LYS A 181 -6.99 -22.21 -12.72
C LYS A 181 -7.85 -22.92 -13.76
N GLY A 182 -9.01 -22.37 -14.13
CA GLY A 182 -10.00 -23.17 -14.86
C GLY A 182 -10.75 -24.14 -13.94
N MET A 183 -11.81 -24.76 -14.46
CA MET A 183 -12.52 -25.86 -13.79
C MET A 183 -11.76 -27.17 -13.87
#